data_AF-A0A409XZS2-F1
#
_entry.id   AF-A0A409XZS2-F1
#
_cell.length_a   1.000
_cell.length_b   1.000
_cell.length_c   1.000
_cell.angle_alpha   90.00
_cell.angle_beta   90.00
_cell.angle_gamma   90.00
#
_symmetry.space_group_name_H-M   'P 1'
#
loop_
_entity.id
_entity.type
_entity.pdbx_description
1 polymer ?
#
loop_
_entity_poly.entity_id
_entity_poly.type
_entity_poly.pdbx_seq_one_letter_code
_entity_poly.pdbx_strand_id
1 'polypeptide(L)'
;MSDPSSAAHPTSVGEQLPDDFKVYKALADAPPIVKDLPDEYFTPTAADLKTAQAQLSARTQALYNAPLKPRSVRDAEVKAKRDRWPQTTIRVKFMDQTQLEKTFPSTNKIKSVYAFVRGCLREDVKPIKFVLCNQPPKRDLKVSDTTVRDLSLAELELAPSSILLLRFEDDALNHPSVPAPLAPSIMEQAIDLPRPTIDAQGAEAAQPQAKNSPSSSGGGKGSEAKIPKWLKLGQSE
;
A
#
# COMPACT_ATOMS: atom_id res chain seq x y z
N MET A 1 -5.97 58.15 -39.10
CA MET A 1 -5.90 57.07 -40.10
C MET A 1 -5.15 55.93 -39.42
N SER A 2 -5.86 55.11 -38.66
CA SER A 2 -6.48 53.83 -39.09
C SER A 2 -5.56 52.65 -38.74
N ASP A 3 -5.94 51.97 -37.65
CA ASP A 3 -5.80 50.55 -37.26
C ASP A 3 -5.69 49.49 -38.39
N PRO A 4 -5.51 48.16 -38.11
CA PRO A 4 -4.99 47.44 -36.92
C PRO A 4 -4.15 46.16 -37.26
N SER A 5 -3.84 45.37 -36.22
CA SER A 5 -3.89 43.88 -36.21
C SER A 5 -2.61 43.08 -36.45
N SER A 6 -2.09 42.49 -35.36
CA SER A 6 -2.13 41.02 -35.23
C SER A 6 -1.87 40.65 -33.77
N ALA A 7 -2.93 40.22 -33.08
CA ALA A 7 -2.87 39.67 -31.74
C ALA A 7 -2.32 38.24 -31.79
N ALA A 8 -1.15 38.02 -31.19
CA ALA A 8 -0.66 36.68 -30.91
C ALA A 8 -1.30 36.20 -29.60
N HIS A 9 -2.30 35.33 -29.71
CA HIS A 9 -2.81 34.56 -28.58
C HIS A 9 -1.72 33.60 -28.07
N PRO A 10 -1.40 33.59 -26.77
CA PRO A 10 -0.61 32.50 -26.21
C PRO A 10 -1.51 31.26 -26.06
N THR A 11 -1.13 30.19 -26.76
CA THR A 11 -1.67 28.85 -26.63
C THR A 11 -1.67 28.41 -25.17
N SER A 12 -2.86 28.25 -24.61
CA SER A 12 -3.08 27.61 -23.32
C SER A 12 -2.63 26.15 -23.40
N VAL A 13 -1.47 25.84 -22.84
CA VAL A 13 -1.02 24.47 -22.60
C VAL A 13 -1.89 23.92 -21.48
N GLY A 14 -2.99 23.27 -21.85
CA GLY A 14 -3.81 22.51 -20.94
C GLY A 14 -2.98 21.36 -20.38
N GLU A 15 -2.77 21.38 -19.06
CA GLU A 15 -2.10 20.32 -18.33
C GLU A 15 -2.96 19.05 -18.44
N GLN A 16 -2.63 18.18 -19.40
CA GLN A 16 -3.30 16.89 -19.58
C GLN A 16 -3.20 16.10 -18.28
N LEU A 17 -4.34 15.86 -17.64
CA LEU A 17 -4.42 14.91 -16.54
C LEU A 17 -3.99 13.54 -17.06
N PRO A 18 -3.10 12.84 -16.35
CA PRO A 18 -2.67 11.50 -16.75
C PRO A 18 -3.86 10.54 -16.62
N ASP A 19 -4.15 9.75 -17.64
CA ASP A 19 -5.30 8.83 -17.73
C ASP A 19 -5.27 7.63 -16.75
N ASP A 20 -4.33 7.58 -15.79
CA ASP A 20 -4.12 6.44 -14.87
C ASP A 20 -4.28 6.86 -13.40
N PHE A 21 -5.52 7.21 -13.02
CA PHE A 21 -5.92 7.40 -11.62
C PHE A 21 -7.38 7.00 -11.43
N LYS A 22 -7.76 6.73 -10.18
CA LYS A 22 -9.13 6.39 -9.79
C LYS A 22 -9.67 7.41 -8.81
N VAL A 23 -10.96 7.68 -8.92
CA VAL A 23 -11.68 8.55 -7.99
C VAL A 23 -12.70 7.69 -7.27
N TYR A 24 -12.68 7.70 -5.95
CA TYR A 24 -13.65 6.99 -5.13
C TYR A 24 -14.57 7.98 -4.43
N LYS A 25 -15.88 7.71 -4.50
CA LYS A 25 -16.89 8.49 -3.78
C LYS A 25 -16.76 8.31 -2.27
N ALA A 26 -17.26 9.28 -1.53
CA ALA A 26 -17.46 9.17 -0.09
C ALA A 26 -18.23 7.88 0.24
N LEU A 27 -17.82 7.19 1.31
CA LEU A 27 -18.55 6.02 1.82
C LEU A 27 -19.94 6.47 2.27
N ALA A 28 -20.95 6.16 1.46
CA ALA A 28 -22.35 6.48 1.76
C ALA A 28 -22.98 5.48 2.74
N ASP A 29 -22.37 4.30 2.91
CA ASP A 29 -22.97 3.16 3.62
C ASP A 29 -22.05 2.66 4.74
N ALA A 30 -22.66 2.16 5.82
CA ALA A 30 -21.91 1.61 6.94
C ALA A 30 -21.15 0.34 6.48
N PRO A 31 -19.93 0.08 7.01
CA PRO A 31 -19.24 -1.16 6.71
C PRO A 31 -20.13 -2.35 7.11
N PRO A 32 -20.14 -3.45 6.32
CA PRO A 32 -20.91 -4.63 6.69
C PRO A 32 -20.44 -5.12 8.06
N ILE A 33 -21.42 -5.48 8.91
CA ILE A 33 -21.14 -6.06 10.22
C ILE A 33 -20.34 -7.35 9.99
N VAL A 34 -19.09 -7.35 10.46
CA VAL A 34 -18.25 -8.54 10.43
C VAL A 34 -18.92 -9.57 11.34
N LYS A 35 -19.08 -10.81 10.86
CA LYS A 35 -19.63 -11.89 11.67
C LYS A 35 -18.77 -12.09 12.91
N ASP A 36 -19.41 -12.31 14.05
CA ASP A 36 -18.70 -12.58 15.28
C ASP A 36 -17.89 -13.88 15.14
N LEU A 37 -16.64 -13.84 15.58
CA LEU A 37 -15.73 -14.97 15.50
C LEU A 37 -15.98 -15.88 16.71
N PRO A 38 -15.94 -17.21 16.56
CA PRO A 38 -16.12 -18.12 17.69
C PRO A 38 -14.99 -17.96 18.72
N ASP A 39 -15.29 -18.19 19.99
CA ASP A 39 -14.32 -18.06 21.10
C ASP A 39 -13.04 -18.89 20.89
N GLU A 40 -13.15 -20.06 20.24
CA GLU A 40 -12.02 -20.94 19.91
C GLU A 40 -10.94 -20.22 19.08
N TYR A 41 -11.32 -19.27 18.21
CA TYR A 41 -10.37 -18.47 17.44
C TYR A 41 -9.40 -17.68 18.32
N PHE A 42 -9.85 -17.27 19.51
CA PHE A 42 -9.05 -16.52 20.47
C PHE A 42 -8.28 -17.41 21.43
N THR A 43 -8.50 -18.73 21.39
CA THR A 43 -7.73 -19.70 22.19
C THR A 43 -6.47 -20.12 21.45
N PRO A 44 -5.26 -19.87 21.99
CA PRO A 44 -4.03 -20.19 21.29
C PRO A 44 -3.86 -21.71 21.15
N THR A 45 -3.54 -22.16 19.94
CA THR A 45 -3.27 -23.57 19.68
C THR A 45 -1.85 -23.95 20.11
N ALA A 46 -1.56 -25.25 20.23
CA ALA A 46 -0.21 -25.73 20.51
C ALA A 46 0.82 -25.29 19.42
N ALA A 47 0.38 -25.10 18.18
CA ALA A 47 1.22 -24.59 17.10
C ALA A 47 1.58 -23.10 17.30
N ASP A 48 0.63 -22.30 17.78
CA ASP A 48 0.86 -20.89 18.12
C ASP A 48 1.84 -20.75 19.28
N LEU A 49 1.69 -21.58 20.32
CA LEU A 49 2.62 -21.62 21.46
C LEU A 49 4.04 -21.98 21.02
N LYS A 50 4.18 -22.97 20.13
CA LYS A 50 5.49 -23.36 19.57
C LYS A 50 6.12 -22.21 18.76
N THR A 51 5.30 -21.51 17.97
CA THR A 51 5.75 -20.36 17.19
C THR A 51 6.17 -19.20 18.08
N ALA A 52 5.40 -18.90 19.13
CA ALA A 52 5.72 -17.88 20.12
C ALA A 52 7.01 -18.20 20.88
N GLN A 53 7.20 -19.46 21.30
CA GLN A 53 8.45 -19.89 21.94
C GLN A 53 9.66 -19.78 21.01
N ALA A 54 9.50 -20.12 19.73
CA ALA A 54 10.55 -19.95 18.73
C ALA A 54 10.89 -18.47 18.47
N GLN A 55 9.90 -17.58 18.45
CA GLN A 55 10.12 -16.13 18.35
C GLN A 55 10.85 -15.58 19.58
N LEU A 56 10.47 -16.03 20.78
CA LEU A 56 11.14 -15.64 22.03
C LEU A 56 12.60 -16.09 22.03
N SER A 57 12.86 -17.36 21.70
CA SER A 57 14.21 -17.90 21.68
C SER A 57 15.07 -17.20 20.62
N ALA A 58 14.54 -16.96 19.41
CA ALA A 58 15.21 -16.20 18.37
C ALA A 58 15.54 -14.77 18.81
N ARG A 59 14.64 -14.08 19.52
CA ARG A 59 14.88 -12.74 20.06
C ARG A 59 15.98 -12.74 21.12
N THR A 60 15.96 -13.69 22.05
CA THR A 60 17.00 -13.84 23.07
C THR A 60 18.35 -14.12 22.44
N GLN A 61 18.39 -15.03 21.45
CA GLN A 61 19.61 -15.34 20.70
C GLN A 61 20.12 -14.12 19.92
N ALA A 62 19.23 -13.35 19.29
CA ALA A 62 19.61 -12.13 18.58
C ALA A 62 20.15 -11.04 19.51
N LEU A 63 19.73 -10.97 20.78
CA LEU A 63 20.24 -10.01 21.75
C LEU A 63 21.58 -10.45 22.36
N TYR A 64 21.74 -11.74 22.65
CA TYR A 64 22.96 -12.27 23.27
C TYR A 64 24.09 -12.52 22.27
N ASN A 65 23.75 -12.97 21.05
CA ASN A 65 24.69 -13.39 20.02
C ASN A 65 24.63 -12.50 18.76
N ALA A 66 24.27 -11.21 18.88
CA ALA A 66 24.19 -10.30 17.73
C ALA A 66 25.54 -10.19 17.00
N PRO A 67 25.66 -10.60 15.72
CA PRO A 67 26.86 -10.35 14.96
C PRO A 67 26.99 -8.86 14.59
N LEU A 68 28.22 -8.38 14.44
CA LEU A 68 28.47 -7.04 13.91
C LEU A 68 27.89 -6.94 12.49
N LYS A 69 27.05 -5.92 12.24
CA LYS A 69 26.52 -5.65 10.90
C LYS A 69 27.52 -4.81 10.08
N PRO A 70 28.23 -5.42 9.10
CA PRO A 70 29.15 -4.67 8.25
C PRO A 70 28.38 -3.69 7.38
N ARG A 71 29.10 -2.67 6.89
CA ARG A 71 28.52 -1.63 6.02
C ARG A 71 27.86 -2.21 4.78
N SER A 72 28.49 -3.21 4.15
CA SER A 72 27.95 -3.89 2.97
C SER A 72 26.56 -4.51 3.21
N VAL A 73 26.33 -5.11 4.38
CA VAL A 73 25.02 -5.69 4.73
C VAL A 73 23.98 -4.59 4.95
N ARG A 74 24.33 -3.50 5.63
CA ARG A 74 23.42 -2.35 5.79
C ARG A 74 23.05 -1.70 4.45
N ASP A 75 24.03 -1.49 3.58
CA ASP A 75 23.79 -0.88 2.27
C ASP A 75 22.95 -1.81 1.37
N ALA A 76 23.17 -3.13 1.45
CA ALA A 76 22.35 -4.14 0.78
C ALA A 76 20.92 -4.20 1.32
N GLU A 77 20.71 -4.11 2.65
CA GLU A 77 19.37 -4.04 3.26
C GLU A 77 18.61 -2.79 2.78
N VAL A 78 19.26 -1.62 2.71
CA VAL A 78 18.65 -0.38 2.21
C VAL A 78 18.27 -0.50 0.74
N LYS A 79 19.18 -1.04 -0.09
CA LYS A 79 18.91 -1.28 -1.50
C LYS A 79 17.75 -2.26 -1.68
N ALA A 80 17.74 -3.37 -0.95
CA ALA A 80 16.68 -4.36 -1.01
C ALA A 80 15.32 -3.78 -0.60
N LYS A 81 15.26 -2.91 0.42
CA LYS A 81 14.03 -2.20 0.79
C LYS A 81 13.51 -1.32 -0.35
N ARG A 82 14.41 -0.59 -1.01
CA ARG A 82 14.08 0.28 -2.14
C ARG A 82 13.57 -0.51 -3.35
N ASP A 83 14.25 -1.61 -3.65
CA ASP A 83 13.95 -2.47 -4.80
C ASP A 83 12.71 -3.34 -4.56
N ARG A 84 12.33 -3.58 -3.29
CA ARG A 84 11.12 -4.33 -2.91
C ARG A 84 9.84 -3.67 -3.42
N TRP A 85 9.80 -2.33 -3.45
CA TRP A 85 8.62 -1.56 -3.80
C TRP A 85 8.97 -0.43 -4.78
N PRO A 86 9.14 -0.73 -6.08
CA PRO A 86 9.49 0.27 -7.09
C PRO A 86 8.34 1.24 -7.40
N GLN A 87 7.11 0.84 -7.11
CA GLN A 87 5.89 1.63 -7.28
C GLN A 87 5.21 1.83 -5.92
N THR A 88 4.60 3.00 -5.75
CA THR A 88 3.87 3.40 -4.55
C THR A 88 2.48 3.91 -4.91
N THR A 89 1.44 3.38 -4.27
CA THR A 89 0.07 3.84 -4.46
C THR A 89 -0.29 4.87 -3.41
N ILE A 90 -0.64 6.09 -3.84
CA ILE A 90 -1.04 7.18 -2.94
C ILE A 90 -2.54 7.41 -3.09
N ARG A 91 -3.24 7.38 -1.94
CA ARG A 91 -4.65 7.77 -1.82
C ARG A 91 -4.74 9.12 -1.13
N VAL A 92 -5.31 10.12 -1.79
CA VAL A 92 -5.53 11.45 -1.21
C VAL A 92 -6.99 11.56 -0.82
N LYS A 93 -7.24 11.71 0.48
CA LYS A 93 -8.55 11.76 1.10
C LYS A 93 -8.94 13.21 1.40
N PHE A 94 -10.12 13.60 0.96
CA PHE A 94 -10.76 14.87 1.27
C PHE A 94 -11.58 14.79 2.57
N MET A 95 -12.03 15.93 3.07
CA MET A 95 -12.82 16.01 4.32
C MET A 95 -14.18 15.33 4.21
N ASP A 96 -14.78 15.37 3.02
CA ASP A 96 -16.03 14.70 2.67
C ASP A 96 -15.88 13.17 2.49
N GLN A 97 -14.70 12.60 2.73
CA GLN A 97 -14.34 11.19 2.52
C GLN A 97 -14.14 10.75 1.06
N THR A 98 -14.24 11.67 0.09
CA THR A 98 -13.87 11.39 -1.31
C THR A 98 -12.36 11.09 -1.39
N GLN A 99 -11.95 10.18 -2.28
CA GLN A 99 -10.54 9.78 -2.39
C GLN A 99 -10.05 9.77 -3.84
N LEU A 100 -8.85 10.30 -4.07
CA LEU A 100 -8.10 10.14 -5.31
C LEU A 100 -7.01 9.10 -5.12
N GLU A 101 -7.00 8.05 -5.94
CA GLU A 101 -5.95 7.03 -5.94
C GLU A 101 -5.10 7.13 -7.20
N LYS A 102 -3.78 7.16 -7.02
CA LYS A 102 -2.84 7.11 -8.14
C LYS A 102 -1.56 6.38 -7.74
N THR A 103 -1.01 5.63 -8.68
CA THR A 103 0.30 4.98 -8.52
C THR A 103 1.41 5.90 -9.03
N PHE A 104 2.48 6.02 -8.25
CA PHE A 104 3.66 6.80 -8.56
C PHE A 104 4.91 5.92 -8.41
N PRO A 105 5.95 6.14 -9.23
CA PRO A 105 7.27 5.59 -8.95
C PRO A 105 7.72 5.99 -7.55
N SER A 106 8.24 5.03 -6.77
CA SER A 106 8.68 5.28 -5.38
C SER A 106 9.85 6.26 -5.28
N THR A 107 10.53 6.52 -6.41
CA THR A 107 11.59 7.52 -6.57
C THR A 107 11.10 8.95 -6.72
N ASN A 108 9.80 9.16 -7.02
CA ASN A 108 9.26 10.49 -7.19
C ASN A 108 9.28 11.26 -5.86
N LYS A 109 9.23 12.59 -5.96
CA LYS A 109 9.16 13.49 -4.81
C LYS A 109 7.70 13.82 -4.47
N ILE A 110 7.46 14.32 -3.27
CA ILE A 110 6.10 14.74 -2.85
C ILE A 110 5.49 15.80 -3.78
N LYS A 111 6.32 16.63 -4.42
CA LYS A 111 5.88 17.66 -5.38
C LYS A 111 5.01 17.07 -6.50
N SER A 112 5.31 15.87 -6.97
CA SER A 112 4.53 15.19 -8.01
C SER A 112 3.12 14.85 -7.55
N VAL A 113 2.93 14.47 -6.28
CA VAL A 113 1.62 14.23 -5.68
C VAL A 113 0.84 15.54 -5.58
N TYR A 114 1.49 16.61 -5.14
CA TYR A 114 0.90 17.95 -5.08
C TYR A 114 0.47 18.51 -6.44
N ALA A 115 1.25 18.26 -7.49
CA ALA A 115 0.91 18.66 -8.86
C ALA A 115 -0.30 17.86 -9.36
N PHE A 116 -0.31 16.54 -9.14
CA PHE A 116 -1.43 15.68 -9.48
C PHE A 116 -2.74 16.13 -8.82
N VAL A 117 -2.72 16.35 -7.50
CA VAL A 117 -3.90 16.82 -6.77
C VAL A 117 -4.37 18.16 -7.30
N ARG A 118 -3.46 19.13 -7.53
CA ARG A 118 -3.81 20.44 -8.11
C ARG A 118 -4.47 20.31 -9.48
N GLY A 119 -4.00 19.40 -10.33
CA GLY A 119 -4.61 19.13 -11.63
C GLY A 119 -6.06 18.62 -11.53
N CYS A 120 -6.41 17.93 -10.45
CA CYS A 120 -7.76 17.37 -10.25
C CYS A 120 -8.77 18.38 -9.64
N LEU A 121 -8.30 19.51 -9.10
CA LEU A 121 -9.16 20.52 -8.48
C LEU A 121 -9.88 21.40 -9.51
N ARG A 122 -11.01 21.98 -9.12
CA ARG A 122 -11.71 23.02 -9.89
C ARG A 122 -10.84 24.28 -10.05
N GLU A 123 -10.97 24.99 -11.17
CA GLU A 123 -10.16 26.17 -11.50
C GLU A 123 -10.19 27.28 -10.43
N ASP A 124 -11.33 27.45 -9.75
CA ASP A 124 -11.51 28.43 -8.68
C ASP A 124 -10.74 28.08 -7.40
N VAL A 125 -10.51 26.79 -7.14
CA VAL A 125 -9.85 26.29 -5.92
C VAL A 125 -8.36 25.97 -6.13
N LYS A 126 -7.90 25.81 -7.37
CA LYS A 126 -6.47 25.65 -7.70
C LYS A 126 -5.51 26.67 -7.07
N PRO A 127 -5.83 27.98 -6.99
CA PRO A 127 -4.93 28.95 -6.36
C PRO A 127 -4.85 28.81 -4.83
N ILE A 128 -5.82 28.13 -4.20
CA ILE A 128 -5.86 27.94 -2.76
C ILE A 128 -4.79 26.91 -2.36
N LYS A 129 -3.96 27.28 -1.38
CA LYS A 129 -2.93 26.40 -0.85
C LYS A 129 -3.55 25.29 -0.01
N PHE A 130 -2.94 24.11 -0.06
CA PHE A 130 -3.33 22.98 0.78
C PHE A 130 -2.09 22.22 1.25
N VAL A 131 -2.27 21.42 2.29
CA VAL A 131 -1.26 20.57 2.91
C VAL A 131 -1.74 19.12 2.89
N LEU A 132 -0.84 18.20 2.56
CA LEU A 132 -1.06 16.76 2.67
C LEU A 132 -0.48 16.29 4.00
N CYS A 133 -1.26 15.58 4.80
CA CYS A 133 -0.88 15.08 6.12
C CYS A 133 -1.00 13.55 6.15
N ASN A 134 -0.06 12.86 6.78
CA ASN A 134 -0.23 11.44 7.11
C ASN A 134 -1.17 11.26 8.31
N GLN A 135 -1.95 10.18 8.30
CA GLN A 135 -2.68 9.69 9.49
C GLN A 135 -1.69 9.11 10.52
N PRO A 136 -2.08 9.03 11.82
CA PRO A 136 -1.18 9.21 12.96
C PRO A 136 0.10 8.34 12.95
N PRO A 137 1.28 8.91 13.27
CA PRO A 137 1.52 10.27 13.76
C PRO A 137 1.33 11.34 12.67
N LYS A 138 0.69 12.46 13.05
CA LYS A 138 0.37 13.55 12.11
C LYS A 138 1.66 14.22 11.65
N ARG A 139 2.10 13.89 10.44
CA ARG A 139 3.24 14.52 9.75
C ARG A 139 2.71 15.34 8.58
N ASP A 140 2.97 16.64 8.60
CA ASP A 140 2.65 17.54 7.50
C ASP A 140 3.72 17.42 6.41
N LEU A 141 3.31 17.07 5.18
CA LEU A 141 4.21 16.87 4.05
C LEU A 141 4.34 18.15 3.21
N LYS A 142 4.78 19.26 3.79
CA LYS A 142 4.84 20.56 3.10
C LYS A 142 5.92 20.57 2.02
N VAL A 143 5.58 21.08 0.83
CA VAL A 143 6.55 21.28 -0.28
C VAL A 143 7.63 22.33 0.07
N SER A 144 7.35 23.21 1.04
CA SER A 144 8.29 24.21 1.53
C SER A 144 9.36 23.66 2.48
N ASP A 145 9.13 22.50 3.08
CA ASP A 145 10.04 21.89 4.04
C ASP A 145 11.12 21.09 3.31
N THR A 146 12.40 21.44 3.50
CA THR A 146 13.53 20.75 2.86
C THR A 146 13.65 19.30 3.31
N THR A 147 13.24 19.00 4.54
CA THR A 147 13.24 17.62 5.08
C THR A 147 12.20 16.72 4.42
N VAL A 148 11.26 17.29 3.67
CA VAL A 148 10.20 16.56 2.97
C VAL A 148 10.37 16.67 1.45
N ARG A 149 10.70 17.87 0.94
CA ARG A 149 10.72 18.16 -0.50
C ARG A 149 11.78 17.39 -1.26
N ASP A 150 12.93 17.16 -0.63
CA ASP A 150 14.08 16.55 -1.30
C ASP A 150 14.11 15.02 -1.19
N LEU A 151 13.27 14.46 -0.32
CA LEU A 151 13.09 13.02 -0.15
C LEU A 151 12.14 12.43 -1.21
N SER A 152 12.40 11.19 -1.56
CA SER A 152 11.53 10.35 -2.39
C SER A 152 10.35 9.80 -1.60
N LEU A 153 9.29 9.34 -2.29
CA LEU A 153 8.13 8.72 -1.64
C LEU A 153 8.53 7.50 -0.78
N ALA A 154 9.54 6.73 -1.21
CA ALA A 154 10.09 5.64 -0.40
C ALA A 154 10.77 6.13 0.89
N GLU A 155 11.58 7.18 0.81
CA GLU A 155 12.29 7.76 1.97
C GLU A 155 11.34 8.48 2.93
N LEU A 156 10.20 8.95 2.42
CA LEU A 156 9.09 9.49 3.22
C LEU A 156 8.22 8.41 3.88
N GLU A 157 8.60 7.13 3.75
CA GLU A 157 7.86 5.98 4.27
C GLU A 157 6.44 5.89 3.70
N LEU A 158 6.23 6.37 2.47
CA LEU A 158 4.92 6.31 1.81
C LEU A 158 4.72 5.03 0.98
N ALA A 159 5.82 4.33 0.68
CA ALA A 159 5.82 3.05 -0.04
C ALA A 159 5.47 1.87 0.88
N PRO A 160 4.72 0.85 0.41
CA PRO A 160 4.18 0.66 -0.94
C PRO A 160 2.81 1.32 -1.19
N SER A 161 2.09 1.67 -0.13
CA SER A 161 0.84 2.42 -0.26
C SER A 161 0.60 3.30 0.95
N SER A 162 0.07 4.51 0.74
CA SER A 162 -0.25 5.44 1.82
C SER A 162 -1.53 6.22 1.57
N ILE A 163 -2.22 6.57 2.65
CA ILE A 163 -3.38 7.46 2.64
C ILE A 163 -2.97 8.82 3.22
N LEU A 164 -3.14 9.87 2.44
CA LEU A 164 -2.84 11.24 2.78
C LEU A 164 -4.13 12.02 2.94
N LEU A 165 -4.27 12.73 4.05
CA LEU A 165 -5.36 13.64 4.29
C LEU A 165 -5.04 15.01 3.68
N LEU A 166 -5.93 15.52 2.83
CA LEU A 166 -5.80 16.85 2.25
C LEU A 166 -6.50 17.87 3.12
N ARG A 167 -5.78 18.93 3.51
CA ARG A 167 -6.34 20.08 4.24
C ARG A 167 -6.02 21.37 3.51
N PHE A 168 -7.05 22.15 3.18
CA PHE A 168 -6.89 23.48 2.60
C PHE A 168 -6.42 24.50 3.65
N GLU A 169 -5.77 25.57 3.20
CA GLU A 169 -5.46 26.75 4.03
C GLU A 169 -6.73 27.56 4.29
N ASP A 170 -7.68 27.53 3.37
CA ASP A 170 -9.04 28.05 3.57
C ASP A 170 -9.87 27.04 4.38
N ASP A 171 -10.24 27.41 5.61
CA ASP A 171 -11.01 26.57 6.51
C ASP A 171 -12.46 26.34 6.07
N ALA A 172 -13.01 27.20 5.20
CA ALA A 172 -14.35 26.99 4.65
C ALA A 172 -14.45 25.69 3.83
N LEU A 173 -13.33 25.28 3.19
CA LEU A 173 -13.24 24.05 2.39
C LEU A 173 -12.92 22.81 3.22
N ASN A 174 -12.64 22.96 4.52
CA ASN A 174 -12.24 21.87 5.41
C ASN A 174 -13.43 21.25 6.17
N HIS A 175 -14.66 21.70 5.93
CA HIS A 175 -15.84 21.17 6.63
C HIS A 175 -16.31 19.84 5.99
N PRO A 176 -16.70 18.81 6.77
CA PRO A 176 -17.11 17.51 6.23
C PRO A 176 -18.39 17.55 5.39
N SER A 177 -19.17 18.63 5.50
CA SER A 177 -20.38 18.86 4.69
C SER A 177 -20.08 19.50 3.33
N VAL A 178 -18.86 19.97 3.10
CA VAL A 178 -18.45 20.60 1.84
C VAL A 178 -17.89 19.52 0.92
N PRO A 179 -18.47 19.31 -0.27
CA PRO A 179 -17.98 18.29 -1.19
C PRO A 179 -16.56 18.61 -1.65
N ALA A 180 -15.78 17.58 -1.97
CA ALA A 180 -14.44 17.72 -2.50
C ALA A 180 -14.46 18.65 -3.73
N PRO A 181 -13.66 19.72 -3.75
CA PRO A 181 -13.64 20.70 -4.84
C PRO A 181 -12.87 20.16 -6.06
N LEU A 182 -13.27 18.98 -6.54
CA LEU A 182 -12.75 18.31 -7.73
C LEU A 182 -13.44 18.82 -8.99
N ALA A 183 -12.73 18.79 -10.11
CA ALA A 183 -13.31 19.17 -11.40
C ALA A 183 -14.51 18.26 -11.77
N PRO A 184 -15.57 18.79 -12.38
CA PRO A 184 -16.78 18.00 -12.69
C PRO A 184 -16.48 16.72 -13.49
N SER A 185 -15.62 16.82 -14.51
CA SER A 185 -15.20 15.69 -15.35
C SER A 185 -14.48 14.57 -14.58
N ILE A 186 -13.89 14.90 -13.42
CA ILE A 186 -13.21 13.95 -12.54
C ILE A 186 -14.23 13.25 -11.63
N MET A 187 -15.21 14.01 -11.14
CA MET A 187 -16.30 13.47 -10.32
C MET A 187 -17.22 12.52 -11.11
N GLU A 188 -17.39 12.74 -12.41
CA GLU A 188 -18.13 11.84 -13.30
C GLU A 188 -17.49 10.45 -13.42
N GLN A 189 -16.16 10.36 -13.27
CA GLN A 189 -15.41 9.10 -13.28
C GLN A 189 -15.40 8.40 -11.92
N ALA A 190 -16.04 9.00 -10.91
CA ALA A 190 -16.00 8.48 -9.55
C ALA A 190 -16.74 7.14 -9.43
N ILE A 191 -16.03 6.14 -8.92
CA ILE A 191 -16.55 4.81 -8.62
C ILE A 191 -16.81 4.65 -7.13
N ASP A 192 -17.65 3.70 -6.77
CA ASP A 192 -17.84 3.35 -5.36
C ASP A 192 -16.66 2.52 -4.85
N LEU A 193 -16.34 2.67 -3.56
CA LEU A 193 -15.34 1.83 -2.91
C LEU A 193 -15.77 0.37 -2.96
N PRO A 194 -14.88 -0.56 -3.35
CA PRO A 194 -15.21 -1.97 -3.39
C PRO A 194 -15.60 -2.44 -1.98
N ARG A 195 -16.76 -3.10 -1.87
CA ARG A 195 -17.21 -3.69 -0.61
C ARG A 195 -16.32 -4.88 -0.27
N PRO A 196 -15.84 -5.02 0.99
CA PRO A 196 -15.20 -6.25 1.43
C PRO A 196 -16.16 -7.42 1.22
N THR A 197 -15.76 -8.40 0.42
CA THR A 197 -16.53 -9.65 0.29
C THR A 197 -16.22 -10.46 1.55
N ILE A 198 -17.19 -10.56 2.46
CA ILE A 198 -17.09 -11.50 3.57
C ILE A 198 -17.43 -12.86 2.96
N ASP A 199 -16.42 -13.60 2.53
CA ASP A 199 -16.59 -14.99 2.11
C ASP A 199 -17.14 -15.77 3.30
N ALA A 200 -18.46 -15.95 3.32
CA ALA A 200 -19.18 -16.81 4.23
C ALA A 200 -19.01 -18.29 3.84
N GLN A 201 -17.86 -18.67 3.28
CA GLN A 201 -17.54 -20.05 2.95
C GLN A 201 -16.86 -20.70 4.15
N GLY A 202 -17.73 -21.31 4.96
CA GLY A 202 -17.51 -22.58 5.64
C GLY A 202 -16.09 -22.86 6.15
N ALA A 203 -15.98 -22.90 7.47
CA ALA A 203 -15.25 -23.96 8.13
C ALA A 203 -15.84 -25.32 7.69
N GLU A 204 -15.51 -25.77 6.48
CA GLU A 204 -15.70 -27.14 6.05
C GLU A 204 -14.31 -27.73 5.95
N ALA A 205 -14.01 -28.57 6.93
CA ALA A 205 -12.74 -29.25 7.09
C ALA A 205 -12.26 -29.78 5.75
N ALA A 206 -11.06 -29.37 5.34
CA ALA A 206 -10.33 -30.03 4.28
C ALA A 206 -10.05 -31.48 4.70
N GLN A 207 -10.96 -32.38 4.35
CA GLN A 207 -10.66 -33.80 4.27
C GLN A 207 -9.53 -33.97 3.26
N PRO A 208 -8.49 -34.78 3.57
CA PRO A 208 -7.41 -35.01 2.63
C PRO A 208 -7.93 -35.86 1.47
N GLN A 209 -8.26 -35.21 0.34
CA GLN A 209 -8.39 -35.88 -0.94
C GLN A 209 -7.00 -36.31 -1.40
N ALA A 210 -6.72 -37.61 -1.26
CA ALA A 210 -5.68 -38.29 -2.00
C ALA A 210 -5.90 -38.05 -3.49
N LYS A 211 -4.96 -37.35 -4.15
CA LYS A 211 -4.89 -37.28 -5.61
C LYS A 211 -3.65 -38.00 -6.09
N ASN A 212 -3.90 -39.20 -6.60
CA ASN A 212 -3.05 -39.88 -7.55
C ASN A 212 -2.61 -38.89 -8.64
N SER A 213 -1.30 -38.80 -8.85
CA SER A 213 -0.68 -38.20 -10.03
C SER A 213 -0.16 -39.31 -10.95
N PRO A 214 -0.05 -39.03 -12.26
CA PRO A 214 -0.26 -40.02 -13.30
C PRO A 214 0.97 -40.91 -13.57
N SER A 215 0.65 -42.11 -14.03
CA SER A 215 1.55 -43.08 -14.64
C SER A 215 2.23 -42.50 -15.89
N SER A 216 3.57 -42.45 -15.88
CA SER A 216 4.38 -42.58 -17.08
C SER A 216 5.29 -43.79 -16.93
N SER A 217 5.18 -44.66 -17.93
CA SER A 217 5.78 -45.99 -18.04
C SER A 217 7.24 -45.94 -18.51
N GLY A 218 8.04 -46.88 -17.99
CA GLY A 218 9.34 -47.31 -18.52
C GLY A 218 10.48 -46.96 -17.54
N GLY A 219 11.20 -47.88 -16.90
CA GLY A 219 11.44 -49.30 -17.12
C GLY A 219 12.93 -49.53 -16.85
N GLY A 220 13.31 -50.33 -15.86
CA GLY A 220 14.72 -50.70 -15.65
C GLY A 220 15.17 -51.05 -14.23
N LYS A 221 15.07 -52.35 -13.90
CA LYS A 221 15.94 -53.19 -13.03
C LYS A 221 16.82 -52.53 -11.93
N GLY A 222 16.72 -53.08 -10.71
CA GLY A 222 17.90 -53.47 -9.91
C GLY A 222 18.00 -52.98 -8.45
N SER A 223 17.81 -53.92 -7.52
CA SER A 223 18.50 -54.10 -6.21
C SER A 223 18.46 -53.02 -5.09
N GLU A 224 18.04 -53.52 -3.92
CA GLU A 224 18.45 -53.19 -2.54
C GLU A 224 18.15 -51.82 -1.92
N ALA A 225 17.41 -51.90 -0.81
CA ALA A 225 17.07 -50.82 0.09
C ALA A 225 18.31 -50.21 0.77
N LYS A 226 18.65 -48.97 0.38
CA LYS A 226 19.60 -48.12 1.11
C LYS A 226 18.85 -47.31 2.16
N ILE A 227 18.80 -47.84 3.39
CA ILE A 227 18.35 -47.08 4.56
C ILE A 227 19.44 -46.04 4.90
N PRO A 228 19.10 -44.74 5.02
CA PRO A 228 20.08 -43.70 5.31
C PRO A 228 20.65 -43.82 6.73
N LYS A 229 21.95 -43.55 6.88
CA LYS A 229 22.80 -43.83 8.05
C LYS A 229 22.41 -43.12 9.36
N TRP A 230 21.43 -42.22 9.37
CA TRP A 230 20.96 -41.53 10.58
C TRP A 230 19.82 -42.29 11.30
N LEU A 231 19.29 -43.37 10.71
CA LEU A 231 18.20 -44.17 11.28
C LEU A 231 18.69 -45.41 12.08
N LYS A 232 19.97 -45.49 12.43
CA LYS A 232 20.59 -46.72 12.98
C LYS A 232 21.36 -46.52 14.28
N LEU A 233 20.89 -45.62 15.15
CA LEU A 233 21.39 -45.49 16.51
C LEU A 233 20.21 -45.29 17.47
N GLY A 234 19.83 -46.36 18.18
CA GLY A 234 18.72 -46.32 19.15
C GLY A 234 18.09 -47.67 19.51
N GLN A 235 18.72 -48.81 19.22
CA GLN A 235 18.25 -50.14 19.63
C GLN A 235 19.44 -50.96 20.13
N SER A 236 19.73 -50.87 21.42
CA SER A 236 20.14 -51.99 22.27
C SER A 236 20.32 -51.50 23.70
N GLU A 237 19.60 -52.15 24.61
CA GLU A 237 19.88 -52.29 26.05
C GLU A 237 21.36 -52.54 26.36
#